data_AF-A0A7Y1YUY5-F1
#
_entry.id   AF-A0A7Y1YUY5-F1
#
_cell.length_a   1.000
_cell.length_b   1.000
_cell.length_c   1.000
_cell.angle_alpha   90.00
_cell.angle_beta   90.00
_cell.angle_gamma   90.00
#
_symmetry.space_group_name_H-M   'P 1'
#
loop_
_entity.id
_entity.type
_entity.pdbx_description
1 polymer ?
#
loop_
_entity_poly.entity_id
_entity_poly.type
_entity_poly.pdbx_seq_one_letter_code
_entity_poly.pdbx_strand_id
1 'polypeptide(L)'
;MWNKIVIKYGIYFFLGLMIYYSIMQVLGLSDRYDFRMLNAIIQIAAVYYAIRTYAKERPQDFNYLSGTAIGINTSVVGVVPFAIFQMINLYVNAPLLQHIRESAPIVGPYVNPFSGGLIVFVEGLAVGIILSYICMRIVDLQLHPAKKG
;
A
#
# COMPACT_ATOMS: atom_id res chain seq x y z
N MET A 1 -21.10 9.03 -2.05
CA MET A 1 -19.91 9.31 -1.23
C MET A 1 -18.85 8.23 -1.47
N TRP A 2 -18.20 8.21 -2.63
CA TRP A 2 -17.11 7.27 -2.92
C TRP A 2 -15.90 7.48 -1.99
N ASN A 3 -15.75 8.71 -1.47
CA ASN A 3 -14.80 9.06 -0.42
C ASN A 3 -14.89 8.12 0.80
N LYS A 4 -16.09 7.64 1.18
CA LYS A 4 -16.24 6.73 2.33
C LYS A 4 -15.60 5.36 2.08
N ILE A 5 -15.71 4.83 0.87
CA ILE A 5 -15.10 3.55 0.47
C ILE A 5 -13.58 3.70 0.49
N VAL A 6 -13.08 4.72 -0.19
CA VAL A 6 -11.64 5.04 -0.26
C VAL A 6 -11.04 5.21 1.14
N ILE A 7 -11.68 6.00 2.00
CA ILE A 7 -11.20 6.24 3.36
C ILE A 7 -11.23 4.96 4.19
N LYS A 8 -12.34 4.21 4.17
CA LYS A 8 -12.49 2.98 4.94
C LYS A 8 -11.40 1.95 4.59
N TYR A 9 -11.24 1.65 3.31
CA TYR A 9 -10.26 0.66 2.86
C TYR A 9 -8.82 1.19 2.94
N GLY A 10 -8.60 2.50 2.77
CA GLY A 10 -7.30 3.13 2.98
C GLY A 10 -6.86 3.06 4.45
N ILE A 11 -7.78 3.24 5.40
CA ILE A 11 -7.51 3.06 6.83
C ILE A 11 -7.21 1.59 7.14
N TYR A 12 -7.96 0.64 6.60
CA TYR A 12 -7.66 -0.78 6.78
C TYR A 12 -6.29 -1.17 6.20
N PHE A 13 -5.92 -0.58 5.06
CA PHE A 13 -4.61 -0.76 4.48
C PHE A 13 -3.51 -0.22 5.41
N PHE A 14 -3.64 1.02 5.88
CA PHE A 14 -2.72 1.65 6.81
C PHE A 14 -2.56 0.82 8.10
N LEU A 15 -3.66 0.44 8.74
CA LEU A 15 -3.64 -0.35 9.97
C LEU A 15 -3.01 -1.73 9.73
N GLY A 16 -3.31 -2.36 8.60
CA GLY A 16 -2.71 -3.64 8.21
C GLY A 16 -1.19 -3.54 8.11
N LEU A 17 -0.67 -2.53 7.40
CA LEU A 17 0.77 -2.29 7.29
C LEU A 17 1.41 -1.92 8.64
N MET A 18 0.75 -1.05 9.42
CA MET A 18 1.24 -0.61 10.73
C MET A 18 1.38 -1.80 11.69
N ILE A 19 0.33 -2.62 11.83
CA ILE A 19 0.34 -3.80 12.70
C ILE A 19 1.39 -4.79 12.23
N TYR A 20 1.43 -5.06 10.92
CA TYR A 20 2.41 -5.96 10.32
C TYR A 20 3.85 -5.51 10.61
N TYR A 21 4.15 -4.23 10.38
CA TYR A 21 5.46 -3.67 10.63
C TYR A 21 5.84 -3.73 12.12
N SER A 22 4.93 -3.36 13.02
CA SER A 22 5.18 -3.43 14.46
C SER A 22 5.46 -4.86 14.94
N ILE A 23 4.75 -5.87 14.42
CA ILE A 23 5.04 -7.27 14.71
C ILE A 23 6.44 -7.65 14.23
N MET A 24 6.81 -7.27 13.00
CA MET A 24 8.13 -7.57 12.45
C MET A 24 9.26 -6.91 13.24
N GLN A 25 9.03 -5.70 13.75
CA GLN A 25 9.99 -5.00 14.60
C GLN A 25 10.21 -5.73 15.93
N VAL A 26 9.15 -6.21 16.59
CA VAL A 26 9.25 -6.96 17.86
C VAL A 26 9.96 -8.31 17.66
N LEU A 27 9.76 -8.95 16.51
CA LEU A 27 10.41 -10.22 16.18
C LEU A 27 11.85 -10.07 15.66
N GLY A 28 12.36 -8.84 15.49
CA GLY A 28 13.69 -8.59 14.93
C GLY A 28 13.82 -9.01 13.46
N LEU A 29 12.71 -9.05 12.73
CA LEU A 29 12.64 -9.44 11.31
C LEU A 29 12.57 -8.24 10.36
N SER A 30 12.61 -7.02 10.89
CA SER A 30 12.50 -5.76 10.14
C SER A 30 13.56 -5.60 9.05
N ASP A 31 14.70 -6.27 9.21
CA ASP A 31 15.87 -6.09 8.35
C ASP A 31 15.86 -7.03 7.14
N ARG A 32 14.91 -7.97 7.10
CA ARG A 32 14.79 -8.94 6.00
C ARG A 32 13.90 -8.42 4.88
N TYR A 33 14.51 -8.17 3.72
CA TYR A 33 13.83 -7.64 2.54
C TYR A 33 12.69 -8.54 2.04
N ASP A 34 12.80 -9.87 2.20
CA ASP A 34 11.81 -10.85 1.73
C ASP A 34 10.39 -10.59 2.26
N PHE A 35 10.30 -10.06 3.48
CA PHE A 35 9.04 -9.76 4.15
C PHE A 35 8.33 -8.53 3.57
N ARG A 36 8.98 -7.74 2.70
CA ARG A 36 8.33 -6.63 1.99
C ARG A 36 7.28 -7.10 1.00
N MET A 37 7.38 -8.34 0.48
CA MET A 37 6.34 -8.89 -0.40
C MET A 37 4.98 -8.98 0.30
N LEU A 38 4.94 -9.16 1.62
CA LEU A 38 3.68 -9.19 2.37
C LEU A 38 2.98 -7.82 2.40
N ASN A 39 3.73 -6.72 2.33
CA ASN A 39 3.13 -5.38 2.20
C ASN A 39 2.31 -5.27 0.92
N ALA A 40 2.82 -5.82 -0.19
CA ALA A 40 2.11 -5.85 -1.45
C ALA A 40 0.83 -6.70 -1.36
N ILE A 41 0.83 -7.82 -0.62
CA ILE A 41 -0.37 -8.64 -0.40
C ILE A 41 -1.45 -7.86 0.37
N ILE A 42 -1.07 -7.16 1.44
CA ILE A 42 -1.98 -6.31 2.21
C ILE A 42 -2.57 -5.21 1.30
N GLN A 43 -1.73 -4.59 0.47
CA GLN A 43 -2.16 -3.57 -0.48
C GLN A 43 -3.11 -4.12 -1.56
N ILE A 44 -2.81 -5.29 -2.13
CA ILE A 44 -3.67 -6.00 -3.09
C ILE A 44 -5.05 -6.21 -2.47
N ALA A 45 -5.12 -6.74 -1.25
CA ALA A 45 -6.38 -7.01 -0.58
C ALA A 45 -7.20 -5.71 -0.42
N ALA A 46 -6.59 -4.65 0.13
CA ALA A 46 -7.29 -3.39 0.34
C ALA A 46 -7.80 -2.77 -0.96
N VAL A 47 -6.96 -2.72 -2.00
CA VAL A 47 -7.32 -2.18 -3.32
C VAL A 47 -8.41 -3.02 -3.98
N TYR A 48 -8.25 -4.34 -4.00
CA TYR A 48 -9.25 -5.26 -4.58
C TYR A 48 -10.62 -5.10 -3.92
N TYR A 49 -10.68 -5.10 -2.59
CA TYR A 49 -11.96 -4.94 -1.88
C TYR A 49 -12.55 -3.54 -2.05
N ALA A 50 -11.73 -2.48 -2.13
CA ALA A 50 -12.22 -1.14 -2.41
C ALA A 50 -12.90 -1.05 -3.79
N ILE A 51 -12.22 -1.54 -4.84
CA ILE A 51 -12.75 -1.53 -6.22
C ILE A 51 -14.00 -2.41 -6.30
N ARG A 52 -13.96 -3.63 -5.75
CA ARG A 52 -15.10 -4.54 -5.77
C ARG A 52 -16.32 -3.99 -5.02
N THR A 53 -16.11 -3.32 -3.90
CA THR A 53 -17.19 -2.68 -3.13
C THR A 53 -17.79 -1.52 -3.93
N TYR A 54 -16.94 -0.69 -4.54
CA TYR A 54 -17.40 0.41 -5.40
C TYR A 54 -18.22 -0.10 -6.59
N ALA A 55 -17.77 -1.17 -7.26
CA ALA A 55 -18.51 -1.79 -8.35
C ALA A 55 -19.91 -2.29 -7.94
N LYS A 56 -20.03 -2.86 -6.75
CA LYS A 56 -21.32 -3.36 -6.20
C LYS A 56 -22.25 -2.25 -5.77
N GLU A 57 -21.74 -1.23 -5.10
CA GLU A 57 -22.55 -0.12 -4.58
C GLU A 57 -22.95 0.88 -5.68
N ARG A 58 -22.18 0.95 -6.78
CA ARG A 58 -22.37 1.92 -7.86
C ARG A 58 -22.18 1.32 -9.25
N PRO A 59 -22.99 0.33 -9.64
CA PRO A 59 -22.83 -0.35 -10.93
C PRO A 59 -22.99 0.60 -12.12
N GLN A 60 -23.81 1.66 -12.00
CA GLN A 60 -24.04 2.64 -13.08
C GLN A 60 -22.84 3.59 -13.30
N ASP A 61 -22.07 3.88 -12.24
CA ASP A 61 -20.88 4.74 -12.32
C ASP A 61 -19.59 3.92 -12.57
N PHE A 62 -19.69 2.59 -12.56
CA PHE A 62 -18.55 1.70 -12.59
C PHE A 62 -18.04 1.51 -14.01
N ASN A 63 -16.80 1.90 -14.24
CA ASN A 63 -16.04 1.64 -15.45
C ASN A 63 -14.56 1.46 -15.10
N TYR A 64 -13.74 1.13 -16.10
CA TYR A 64 -12.32 0.87 -15.91
C TYR A 64 -11.58 2.05 -15.25
N LEU A 65 -11.88 3.28 -15.68
CA LEU A 65 -11.22 4.47 -15.18
C LEU A 65 -11.66 4.78 -13.73
N SER A 66 -12.96 4.69 -13.44
CA SER A 66 -13.48 4.94 -12.09
C SER A 66 -13.00 3.87 -11.10
N GLY A 67 -12.98 2.60 -11.48
CA GLY A 67 -12.41 1.53 -10.67
C GLY A 67 -10.91 1.72 -10.39
N THR A 68 -10.13 2.07 -11.41
CA THR A 68 -8.69 2.37 -11.25
C THR A 68 -8.48 3.56 -10.33
N ALA A 69 -9.26 4.64 -10.49
CA ALA A 69 -9.18 5.82 -9.63
C ALA A 69 -9.50 5.49 -8.15
N ILE A 70 -10.47 4.61 -7.89
CA ILE A 70 -10.77 4.14 -6.53
C ILE A 70 -9.58 3.40 -5.94
N GLY A 71 -8.92 2.53 -6.71
CA GLY A 71 -7.72 1.82 -6.27
C GLY A 71 -6.56 2.76 -5.92
N ILE A 72 -6.29 3.73 -6.79
CA ILE A 72 -5.19 4.70 -6.60
C ILE A 72 -5.45 5.54 -5.36
N ASN A 73 -6.66 6.09 -5.24
CA ASN A 73 -7.02 6.91 -4.09
C ASN A 73 -6.98 6.11 -2.78
N THR A 74 -7.41 4.85 -2.79
CA THR A 74 -7.33 3.96 -1.62
C THR A 74 -5.87 3.73 -1.21
N SER A 75 -4.99 3.52 -2.19
CA SER A 75 -3.55 3.38 -1.96
C SER A 75 -2.97 4.66 -1.36
N VAL A 76 -3.27 5.83 -1.91
CA VAL A 76 -2.77 7.12 -1.38
C VAL A 76 -3.19 7.31 0.07
N VAL A 77 -4.47 7.07 0.39
CA VAL A 77 -4.99 7.23 1.76
C VAL A 77 -4.32 6.27 2.76
N GLY A 78 -3.88 5.09 2.34
CA GLY A 78 -3.13 4.18 3.21
C GLY A 78 -1.63 4.47 3.27
N VAL A 79 -1.00 4.81 2.15
CA VAL A 79 0.46 5.02 2.05
C VAL A 79 0.90 6.30 2.75
N VAL A 80 0.15 7.40 2.62
CA VAL A 80 0.51 8.68 3.27
C VAL A 80 0.69 8.53 4.78
N PRO A 81 -0.31 8.07 5.56
CA PRO A 81 -0.15 7.90 7.00
C PRO A 81 0.88 6.82 7.35
N PHE A 82 1.03 5.78 6.51
CA PHE A 82 2.05 4.76 6.74
C PHE A 82 3.47 5.32 6.57
N ALA A 83 3.73 6.15 5.57
CA ALA A 83 5.01 6.79 5.37
C ALA A 83 5.36 7.74 6.52
N ILE A 84 4.39 8.48 7.05
CA ILE A 84 4.55 9.32 8.24
C ILE A 84 4.88 8.45 9.47
N PHE A 85 4.13 7.36 9.65
CA PHE A 85 4.41 6.39 10.71
C PHE A 85 5.84 5.82 10.62
N GLN A 86 6.31 5.46 9.42
CA GLN A 86 7.67 4.99 9.21
C GLN A 86 8.72 6.07 9.49
N MET A 87 8.45 7.32 9.09
CA MET A 87 9.31 8.46 9.40
C MET A 87 9.48 8.63 10.92
N ILE A 88 8.38 8.55 11.68
CA ILE A 88 8.40 8.64 13.15
C ILE A 88 9.17 7.45 13.73
N ASN A 89 8.95 6.23 13.24
CA ASN A 89 9.67 5.04 13.71
C ASN A 89 11.19 5.16 13.52
N LEU A 90 11.64 5.65 12.35
CA LEU A 90 13.07 5.87 12.08
C LEU A 90 13.65 7.01 12.91
N TYR A 91 12.84 8.00 13.30
CA TYR A 91 13.27 9.08 14.17
C TYR A 91 13.47 8.61 15.61
N VAL A 92 12.56 7.76 16.12
CA VAL A 92 12.61 7.25 17.51
C VAL A 92 13.61 6.10 17.67
N ASN A 93 13.82 5.29 16.63
CA ASN A 93 14.67 4.10 16.69
C ASN A 93 16.00 4.33 15.94
N ALA A 94 16.96 4.99 16.62
CA ALA A 94 18.29 5.25 16.07
C ALA A 94 19.07 3.96 15.68
N PRO A 95 19.02 2.86 16.45
CA PRO A 95 19.65 1.59 16.04
C PRO A 95 19.13 1.05 14.70
N LEU A 96 17.81 1.09 14.48
CA LEU A 96 17.21 0.66 13.20
C LEU A 96 17.68 1.53 12.04
N LEU A 97 17.70 2.86 12.24
CA LEU A 97 18.19 3.77 11.21
C LEU A 97 19.64 3.47 10.86
N GLN A 98 20.51 3.26 11.85
CA GLN A 98 21.91 2.91 11.62
C GLN A 98 22.03 1.59 10.86
N HIS A 99 21.26 0.57 11.24
CA HIS A 99 21.26 -0.71 10.54
C HIS A 99 20.87 -0.59 9.06
N ILE A 100 19.86 0.24 8.75
CA ILE A 100 19.46 0.53 7.36
C ILE A 100 20.59 1.22 6.58
N ARG A 101 21.31 2.15 7.21
CA ARG A 101 22.46 2.85 6.58
C ARG A 101 23.59 1.89 6.24
N GLU A 102 23.89 0.96 7.14
CA GLU A 102 24.95 -0.03 6.98
C GLU A 102 24.57 -1.12 5.96
N SER A 103 23.28 -1.49 5.91
CA SER A 103 22.78 -2.55 5.03
C SER A 103 22.57 -2.13 3.58
N ALA A 104 22.52 -0.82 3.30
CA ALA A 104 22.28 -0.27 1.96
C ALA A 104 23.50 0.52 1.45
N PRO A 105 24.47 -0.09 0.76
CA PRO A 105 25.74 0.56 0.40
C PRO A 105 25.57 1.83 -0.46
N ILE A 106 24.56 1.85 -1.34
CA ILE A 106 24.36 2.94 -2.32
C ILE A 106 23.52 4.07 -1.73
N VAL A 107 22.43 3.72 -1.04
CA VAL A 107 21.42 4.69 -0.57
C VAL A 107 21.63 5.06 0.90
N GLY A 108 22.20 4.15 1.69
CA GLY A 108 22.36 4.19 3.14
C GLY A 108 22.99 5.48 3.67
N PRO A 109 24.12 5.96 3.14
CA PRO A 109 24.75 7.20 3.62
C PRO A 109 23.83 8.43 3.59
N TYR A 110 22.82 8.42 2.72
CA TYR A 110 21.86 9.52 2.55
C TYR A 110 20.53 9.29 3.28
N VAL A 111 20.34 8.12 3.90
CA VAL A 111 19.10 7.80 4.62
C VAL A 111 19.06 8.52 5.96
N ASN A 112 18.11 9.42 6.11
CA ASN A 112 17.62 9.98 7.37
C ASN A 112 16.11 9.65 7.52
N PRO A 113 15.49 9.88 8.70
CA PRO A 113 14.08 9.55 8.93
C PRO A 113 13.13 10.10 7.85
N PHE A 114 13.37 11.35 7.42
CA PHE A 114 12.57 11.99 6.38
C PHE A 114 12.68 11.26 5.04
N SER A 115 13.91 11.04 4.55
CA SER A 115 14.16 10.33 3.29
C SER A 115 13.70 8.87 3.33
N GLY A 116 13.79 8.19 4.49
CA GLY A 116 13.30 6.83 4.67
C GLY A 116 11.78 6.76 4.52
N GLY A 117 11.05 7.67 5.16
CA GLY A 117 9.61 7.82 4.95
C GLY A 117 9.26 8.15 3.50
N LEU A 118 10.04 9.01 2.84
CA LEU A 118 9.83 9.38 1.44
C LEU A 118 10.05 8.20 0.48
N ILE A 119 11.05 7.36 0.71
CA ILE A 119 11.29 6.13 -0.07
C ILE A 119 10.07 5.21 0.05
N VAL A 120 9.59 4.96 1.27
CA VAL A 120 8.39 4.14 1.52
C VAL A 120 7.16 4.73 0.82
N PHE A 121 7.00 6.05 0.86
CA PHE A 121 5.91 6.75 0.20
C PHE A 121 5.94 6.54 -1.32
N VAL A 122 7.09 6.78 -1.96
CA VAL A 122 7.25 6.63 -3.41
C VAL A 122 7.06 5.17 -3.85
N GLU A 123 7.66 4.23 -3.11
CA GLU A 123 7.50 2.79 -3.36
C GLU A 123 6.03 2.37 -3.25
N GLY A 124 5.37 2.73 -2.15
CA GLY A 124 3.97 2.40 -1.91
C GLY A 124 3.01 3.01 -2.93
N LEU A 125 3.28 4.24 -3.39
CA LEU A 125 2.51 4.88 -4.47
C LEU A 125 2.71 4.17 -5.81
N ALA A 126 3.95 3.89 -6.20
CA ALA A 126 4.25 3.22 -7.46
C ALA A 126 3.58 1.85 -7.52
N VAL A 127 3.72 1.04 -6.46
CA VAL A 127 3.05 -0.25 -6.33
C VAL A 127 1.54 -0.07 -6.32
N GLY A 128 1.01 0.93 -5.61
CA GLY A 128 -0.42 1.22 -5.56
C GLY A 128 -1.04 1.50 -6.92
N ILE A 129 -0.35 2.25 -7.78
CA ILE A 129 -0.80 2.54 -9.15
C ILE A 129 -0.86 1.23 -9.96
N ILE A 130 0.23 0.44 -9.94
CA ILE A 130 0.31 -0.83 -10.68
C ILE A 130 -0.80 -1.78 -10.23
N LEU A 131 -0.95 -1.96 -8.91
CA LEU A 131 -1.95 -2.85 -8.34
C LEU A 131 -3.38 -2.38 -8.62
N SER A 132 -3.61 -1.07 -8.72
CA SER A 132 -4.94 -0.53 -9.07
C SER A 132 -5.37 -0.97 -10.46
N TYR A 133 -4.48 -0.92 -11.44
CA TYR A 133 -4.76 -1.41 -12.79
C TYR A 133 -4.99 -2.93 -12.81
N ILE A 134 -4.13 -3.69 -12.13
CA ILE A 134 -4.25 -5.17 -12.07
C ILE A 134 -5.56 -5.57 -11.39
N CYS A 135 -5.85 -5.02 -10.21
CA CYS A 135 -7.06 -5.34 -9.46
C CYS A 135 -8.31 -4.90 -10.20
N MET A 136 -8.29 -3.73 -10.85
CA MET A 136 -9.41 -3.30 -11.68
C MET A 136 -9.66 -4.29 -12.82
N ARG A 137 -8.61 -4.73 -13.52
CA ARG A 137 -8.73 -5.74 -14.58
C ARG A 137 -9.33 -7.05 -14.06
N ILE A 138 -8.92 -7.50 -12.88
CA ILE A 138 -9.47 -8.71 -12.24
C ILE A 138 -10.96 -8.52 -11.93
N VAL A 139 -11.35 -7.39 -11.34
CA VAL A 139 -12.76 -7.11 -10.99
C VAL A 139 -13.62 -7.00 -12.25
N ASP A 140 -13.13 -6.35 -13.31
CA ASP A 140 -13.83 -6.24 -14.59
C ASP A 140 -14.12 -7.62 -15.21
N LEU A 141 -13.11 -8.50 -15.25
CA LEU A 141 -13.28 -9.87 -15.75
C LEU A 141 -14.28 -10.70 -14.93
N GLN A 142 -14.43 -10.40 -13.63
CA GLN A 142 -15.41 -11.05 -12.77
C GLN A 142 -16.85 -10.57 -13.03
N LEU A 143 -17.03 -9.33 -13.48
CA LEU A 143 -18.33 -8.75 -13.78
C LEU A 143 -18.78 -9.02 -15.22
N HIS A 144 -17.82 -9.06 -16.15
CA HIS A 144 -18.03 -9.33 -17.57
C HIS A 144 -17.22 -10.57 -17.98
N PRO A 145 -17.63 -11.79 -17.57
CA PRO A 145 -16.92 -13.00 -17.95
C PRO A 145 -16.92 -13.11 -19.48
N ALA A 146 -15.76 -13.40 -20.06
CA ALA A 146 -15.63 -13.60 -21.49
C ALA A 146 -16.64 -14.67 -21.93
N LYS A 147 -17.45 -14.38 -22.96
CA LYS A 147 -18.31 -15.38 -23.59
C LYS A 147 -17.40 -16.52 -24.05
N LYS A 148 -17.52 -17.69 -23.42
CA LYS A 148 -16.90 -18.92 -23.94
C LYS A 148 -17.56 -19.18 -25.29
N GLY A 149 -16.78 -19.00 -26.36
CA GLY A 149 -17.16 -19.40 -27.71
C GLY A 149 -17.22 -20.91 -27.85
#